data_AF-A0A9E3SA97-F1
#
_entry.id   AF-A0A9E3SA97-F1
#
_cell.length_a   1.000
_cell.length_b   1.000
_cell.length_c   1.000
_cell.angle_alpha   90.00
_cell.angle_beta   90.00
_cell.angle_gamma   90.00
#
_symmetry.space_group_name_H-M   'P 1'
#
loop_
_entity.id
_entity.type
_entity.pdbx_description
1 polymer ?
#
loop_
_entity_poly.entity_id
_entity_poly.type
_entity_poly.pdbx_seq_one_letter_code
_entity_poly.pdbx_strand_id
1 'polypeptide(L)' 'FPLIVSFGSKDGRNGGFVLPIPDNNQYHDFVIRIGSQYKWFSEDNTWIEVLPENGEVELGIMQISKGF' A
#
# COMPACT_ATOMS: atom_id res chain seq x y z
N PHE A 1 -13.27 5.38 -3.83
CA PHE A 1 -12.91 6.03 -2.54
C PHE A 1 -11.41 5.87 -2.27
N PRO A 2 -10.80 6.62 -1.33
CA PRO A 2 -9.39 6.46 -1.03
C PRO A 2 -9.12 5.19 -0.21
N LEU A 3 -8.12 4.42 -0.64
CA LEU A 3 -7.51 3.34 0.12
C LEU A 3 -6.14 3.81 0.57
N ILE A 4 -5.98 3.99 1.87
CA ILE A 4 -4.70 4.39 2.45
C ILE A 4 -3.84 3.13 2.61
N VAL A 5 -2.67 3.14 2.01
CA VAL A 5 -1.65 2.12 2.24
C VAL A 5 -0.52 2.75 3.03
N SER A 6 -0.27 2.24 4.22
CA SER A 6 0.79 2.71 5.11
C SER A 6 1.82 1.61 5.32
N PHE A 7 3.05 2.00 5.64
CA PHE A 7 4.09 1.06 6.04
C PHE A 7 4.94 1.67 7.15
N GLY A 8 5.61 0.80 7.91
CA GLY A 8 6.47 1.23 8.99
C GLY A 8 7.21 0.10 9.66
N SER A 9 7.88 0.45 10.74
CA SER A 9 8.65 -0.46 11.59
C SER A 9 7.98 -0.61 12.94
N LYS A 10 8.62 -1.37 13.84
CA LYS A 10 8.23 -1.46 15.26
C LYS A 10 8.11 -0.09 15.96
N ASP A 11 8.85 0.91 15.49
CA ASP A 11 8.95 2.24 16.11
C ASP A 11 7.86 3.19 15.62
N GLY A 12 7.11 2.80 14.59
CA GLY A 12 5.96 3.54 14.08
C GLY A 12 5.88 3.59 12.56
N ARG A 13 5.00 4.48 12.07
CA ARG A 13 4.75 4.69 10.65
C ARG A 13 5.91 5.41 9.98
N ASN A 14 6.44 4.83 8.91
CA ASN A 14 7.51 5.42 8.10
C ASN A 14 6.99 6.13 6.86
N GLY A 15 5.91 5.62 6.25
CA GLY A 15 5.39 6.20 5.02
C GLY A 15 4.05 5.61 4.59
N GLY A 16 3.73 5.86 3.32
CA GLY A 16 2.50 5.40 2.71
C GLY A 16 2.18 6.10 1.40
N PHE A 17 1.07 5.70 0.81
CA PHE A 17 0.49 6.27 -0.40
C PHE A 17 -1.02 6.03 -0.39
N VAL A 18 -1.73 6.72 -1.27
CA VAL A 18 -3.18 6.58 -1.42
C VAL A 18 -3.48 6.00 -2.78
N LEU A 19 -4.28 4.93 -2.81
CA LEU A 19 -4.83 4.36 -4.03
C LEU A 19 -6.27 4.87 -4.22
N PRO A 20 -6.61 5.45 -5.38
CA PRO A 20 -7.98 5.81 -5.70
C PRO A 20 -8.72 4.57 -6.19
N ILE A 21 -9.55 3.96 -5.34
CA ILE A 21 -10.35 2.78 -5.71
C ILE A 21 -11.60 3.22 -6.48
N PRO A 22 -11.83 2.72 -7.71
CA PRO A 22 -13.08 2.96 -8.43
C PRO A 22 -14.25 2.27 -7.74
N ASP A 23 -15.36 2.99 -7.59
CA ASP A 23 -16.58 2.47 -6.99
C ASP A 23 -17.46 1.81 -8.08
N ASN A 24 -17.01 0.68 -8.60
CA ASN A 24 -17.69 -0.02 -9.70
C ASN A 24 -17.74 -1.55 -9.54
N ASN A 25 -17.42 -2.07 -8.35
CA ASN A 25 -17.47 -3.49 -7.99
C ASN A 25 -16.71 -4.42 -8.96
N GLN A 26 -15.64 -3.91 -9.58
CA GLN A 26 -14.74 -4.65 -10.48
C GLN A 26 -13.36 -4.83 -9.84
N TYR A 27 -12.63 -5.85 -10.30
CA TYR A 27 -11.22 -6.00 -9.99
C TYR A 27 -10.39 -4.94 -10.70
N HIS A 28 -9.49 -4.29 -9.95
CA HIS A 28 -8.54 -3.31 -10.47
C HIS A 28 -7.13 -3.66 -10.01
N ASP A 29 -6.20 -3.70 -10.96
CA ASP A 29 -4.78 -3.92 -10.67
C ASP A 29 -4.07 -2.59 -10.44
N PHE A 30 -3.29 -2.52 -9.36
CA PHE A 30 -2.47 -1.36 -9.03
C PHE A 30 -0.99 -1.74 -8.98
N VAL A 31 -0.16 -1.02 -9.74
CA VAL A 31 1.30 -1.16 -9.72
C VAL A 31 1.90 0.08 -9.09
N ILE A 32 2.55 -0.10 -7.94
CA ILE A 32 3.16 0.99 -7.16
C ILE A 32 4.67 0.82 -7.13
N ARG A 33 5.39 1.87 -7.52
CA ARG A 33 6.85 1.92 -7.41
C ARG A 33 7.27 2.30 -5.99
N ILE A 34 7.04 1.40 -5.03
CA ILE A 34 7.28 1.67 -3.61
C ILE A 34 8.76 1.95 -3.29
N GLY A 35 9.68 1.36 -4.06
CA GLY A 35 11.13 1.58 -3.93
C GLY A 35 11.60 3.00 -4.25
N SER A 36 10.76 3.89 -4.79
CA SER A 36 11.13 5.31 -4.92
C SER A 36 10.92 6.10 -3.62
N GLN A 37 10.27 5.52 -2.60
CA GLN A 37 10.11 6.17 -1.31
C GLN A 37 11.37 5.94 -0.47
N TYR A 38 12.08 7.01 -0.09
CA TYR A 38 13.32 6.95 0.68
C TYR A 38 13.22 6.00 1.88
N LYS A 39 12.24 6.25 2.74
CA LYS A 39 12.03 5.47 3.96
C LYS A 39 11.61 4.01 3.72
N TRP A 40 11.14 3.66 2.53
CA TRP A 40 10.83 2.26 2.21
C TRP A 40 12.10 1.43 2.09
N PHE A 41 13.11 1.94 1.38
CA PHE A 41 14.35 1.20 1.15
C PHE A 41 15.46 1.50 2.17
N SER A 42 15.37 2.62 2.90
CA SER A 42 16.38 3.00 3.89
C SER A 42 16.13 2.45 5.29
N GLU A 43 14.89 2.04 5.61
CA GLU A 43 14.48 1.59 6.93
C GLU A 43 14.06 0.13 6.94
N ASP A 44 14.13 -0.50 8.13
CA ASP A 44 13.62 -1.85 8.39
C ASP A 44 12.09 -1.83 8.59
N ASN A 45 11.36 -1.73 7.50
CA ASN A 45 9.89 -1.74 7.52
C ASN A 45 9.39 -3.18 7.68
N THR A 46 8.63 -3.42 8.75
CA THR A 46 8.18 -4.75 9.17
C THR A 46 6.68 -4.96 8.99
N TRP A 47 5.92 -3.93 8.60
CA TRP A 47 4.48 -4.04 8.38
C TRP A 47 4.00 -3.16 7.24
N ILE A 48 2.86 -3.58 6.68
CA ILE A 48 2.04 -2.83 5.74
C ILE A 48 0.62 -2.85 6.28
N GLU A 49 -0.04 -1.70 6.25
CA GLU A 49 -1.44 -1.53 6.63
C GLU A 49 -2.22 -1.05 5.41
N VAL A 50 -3.43 -1.60 5.24
CA VAL A 50 -4.38 -1.22 4.19
C VAL A 50 -5.66 -0.77 4.88
N LEU A 51 -6.01 0.50 4.74
CA LEU A 51 -7.17 1.11 5.38
C LEU A 51 -8.10 1.74 4.33
N PRO A 52 -9.26 1.12 4.04
CA PRO A 52 -10.28 1.75 3.21
C PRO A 52 -11.00 2.83 4.02
N GLU A 53 -11.02 4.06 3.51
CA GLU A 53 -11.72 5.18 4.16
C GLU A 53 -13.24 5.16 3.93
N ASN A 54 -13.72 4.32 3.01
CA ASN A 54 -15.14 4.07 2.76
C ASN A 54 -15.30 2.73 2.02
N GLY A 55 -16.49 2.13 2.07
CA GLY A 55 -16.80 0.91 1.33
C GLY A 55 -16.08 -0.34 1.84
N GLU A 56 -16.42 -1.48 1.25
CA GLU A 56 -15.74 -2.75 1.48
C GLU A 56 -14.70 -2.95 0.37
N VAL A 57 -13.52 -3.46 0.74
CA VAL A 57 -12.45 -3.81 -0.20
C VAL A 57 -12.04 -5.25 0.05
N GLU A 58 -12.11 -6.05 -1.01
CA GLU A 58 -11.50 -7.37 -1.04
C GLU A 58 -10.12 -7.29 -1.71
N LEU A 59 -9.10 -7.83 -1.04
CA LEU A 59 -7.76 -7.94 -1.61
C LEU A 59 -7.57 -9.33 -2.21
N GLY A 60 -7.40 -9.40 -3.53
CA GLY A 60 -7.09 -10.66 -4.22
C GLY A 60 -5.65 -11.12 -3.96
N ILE A 61 -4.67 -10.43 -4.55
CA ILE A 61 -3.24 -10.73 -4.37
C ILE A 61 -2.48 -9.43 -4.08
N MET A 62 -1.68 -9.45 -3.01
CA MET A 62 -0.65 -8.44 -2.76
C MET A 62 0.72 -9.08 -2.91
N GLN A 63 1.52 -8.58 -3.85
CA GLN A 63 2.87 -9.07 -4.11
C GLN A 63 3.87 -7.91 -4.10
N ILE A 64 4.96 -8.10 -3.36
CA ILE A 64 6.12 -7.22 -3.40
C ILE A 64 7.23 -7.95 -4.14
N SER A 65 7.74 -7.32 -5.19
CA SER A 65 8.82 -7.86 -5.99
C SER A 65 10.07 -6.99 -5.82
N LYS A 66 11.24 -7.60 -5.77
CA LYS A 66 12.51 -6.87 -5.85
C LYS A 66 12.72 -6.45 -7.30
N GLY A 67 12.85 -5.15 -7.56
CA GLY A 67 13.32 -4.67 -8.86
C GLY A 67 14.77 -5.12 -9.06
N PHE A 68 15.06 -5.68 -10.24
CA PHE A 68 16.42 -6.04 -10.65
C PHE A 68 17.32 -4.81 -10.77
#